data_AF-A0A2S0NL51-F1
#
_entry.id   AF-A0A2S0NL51-F1
#
_cell.length_a   1.000
_cell.length_b   1.000
_cell.length_c   1.000
_cell.angle_alpha   90.00
_cell.angle_beta   90.00
_cell.angle_gamma   90.00
#
_symmetry.space_group_name_H-M   'P 1'
#
loop_
_entity.id
_entity.type
_entity.pdbx_description
1 polymer ?
#
loop_
_entity_poly.entity_id
_entity_poly.type
_entity_poly.pdbx_seq_one_letter_code
_entity_poly.pdbx_strand_id
1 'polypeptide(L)'
;MNKKTKLPKLTVIEFPETGWISNFWIRDQNVFFTDSTLNKKQNFLLSMEFKVLLENLKNKNTWDRKFITHPSPLLSNPIEISKTELKIEQIVSEYIFNLDENNNPILNDAEYLYLGKKDNFKFYKNLKLKKTFFWNEKAFIEYKFNIRKMINVGDETILLTEDNQIIYQDMVVYSSPQNLMIANFDNKAFLISEEATTELFYLNLDDLDRKNVIWKGVFFFRLDCFNKQLIIGKPLKLNDQINYHLPLKFIY
;
A
#
# COMPACT_ATOMS: atom_id res chain seq x y z
N MET A 1 32.24 18.95 16.51
CA MET A 1 31.67 19.02 15.15
C MET A 1 30.95 17.71 14.85
N ASN A 2 29.62 17.68 14.93
CA ASN A 2 28.86 16.50 14.50
C ASN A 2 28.94 16.40 12.98
N LYS A 3 29.63 15.37 12.48
CA LYS A 3 29.57 15.00 11.05
C LYS A 3 28.09 14.73 10.75
N LYS A 4 27.44 15.65 10.02
CA LYS A 4 26.14 15.37 9.40
C LYS A 4 26.35 14.17 8.49
N THR A 5 25.95 12.99 8.94
CA THR A 5 25.91 11.77 8.13
C THR A 5 25.06 12.09 6.92
N LYS A 6 25.69 12.11 5.74
CA LYS A 6 25.00 12.36 4.47
C LYS A 6 24.04 11.20 4.27
N LEU A 7 22.74 11.46 4.29
CA LEU A 7 21.74 10.43 4.04
C LEU A 7 22.03 9.78 2.67
N PRO A 8 21.89 8.46 2.54
CA PRO A 8 22.07 7.79 1.27
C PRO A 8 21.12 8.40 0.24
N LYS A 9 21.60 8.56 -1.00
CA LYS A 9 20.78 9.08 -2.09
C LYS A 9 19.73 8.01 -2.44
N LEU A 10 18.47 8.34 -2.22
CA LEU A 10 17.35 7.47 -2.57
C LEU A 10 17.31 7.25 -4.08
N THR A 11 17.06 6.01 -4.49
CA THR A 11 16.82 5.64 -5.88
C THR A 11 15.32 5.53 -6.09
N VAL A 12 14.82 6.21 -7.12
CA VAL A 12 13.43 6.09 -7.56
C VAL A 12 13.43 5.48 -8.94
N ILE A 13 12.76 4.35 -9.09
CA ILE A 13 12.61 3.67 -10.37
C ILE A 13 11.13 3.35 -10.62
N GLU A 14 10.74 3.40 -11.88
CA GLU A 14 9.42 3.03 -12.35
C GLU A 14 9.54 2.07 -13.53
N PHE A 15 8.59 1.16 -13.63
CA PHE A 15 8.52 0.14 -14.67
C PHE A 15 7.18 0.32 -15.40
N PRO A 16 7.16 0.82 -16.65
CA PRO A 16 5.92 1.07 -17.38
C PRO A 16 4.95 -0.12 -17.43
N GLU A 17 5.49 -1.34 -17.48
CA GLU A 17 4.73 -2.59 -17.48
C GLU A 17 3.97 -2.85 -16.18
N THR A 18 4.18 -2.08 -15.11
CA THR A 18 3.40 -2.20 -13.86
C THR A 18 2.08 -1.43 -13.90
N GLY A 19 1.76 -0.73 -14.99
CA GLY A 19 0.53 0.05 -15.11
C GLY A 19 -0.77 -0.76 -15.05
N TRP A 20 -0.71 -2.08 -15.25
CA TRP A 20 -1.86 -2.97 -15.09
C TRP A 20 -2.22 -3.23 -13.62
N ILE A 21 -1.29 -3.00 -12.68
CA ILE A 21 -1.47 -3.29 -11.26
C ILE A 21 -2.44 -2.26 -10.67
N SER A 22 -3.62 -2.73 -10.25
CA SER A 22 -4.66 -1.90 -9.64
C SER A 22 -4.48 -1.75 -8.13
N ASN A 23 -3.92 -2.75 -7.45
CA ASN A 23 -3.61 -2.71 -6.02
C ASN A 23 -2.44 -3.63 -5.65
N PHE A 24 -1.84 -3.40 -4.48
CA PHE A 24 -0.73 -4.21 -3.97
C PHE A 24 -0.65 -4.19 -2.44
N TRP A 25 -0.01 -5.20 -1.88
CA TRP A 25 0.18 -5.37 -0.43
C TRP A 25 1.52 -6.04 -0.13
N ILE A 26 2.17 -5.63 0.96
CA ILE A 26 3.37 -6.30 1.47
C ILE A 26 3.00 -7.07 2.74
N ARG A 27 3.17 -8.41 2.70
CA ARG A 27 2.80 -9.34 3.77
C ARG A 27 3.74 -10.54 3.78
N ASP A 28 4.14 -11.01 4.96
CA ASP A 28 4.88 -12.27 5.14
C ASP A 28 6.05 -12.46 4.17
N GLN A 29 6.93 -11.45 4.05
CA GLN A 29 8.08 -11.45 3.14
C GLN A 29 7.73 -11.53 1.64
N ASN A 30 6.46 -11.36 1.28
CA ASN A 30 5.96 -11.34 -0.09
C ASN A 30 5.34 -9.98 -0.43
N VAL A 31 5.33 -9.69 -1.72
CA VAL A 31 4.56 -8.60 -2.31
C VAL A 31 3.48 -9.20 -3.18
N PHE A 32 2.24 -8.85 -2.87
CA PHE A 32 1.06 -9.25 -3.61
C PHE A 32 0.64 -8.13 -4.55
N PHE A 33 0.22 -8.50 -5.76
CA PHE A 33 -0.27 -7.60 -6.79
C PHE A 33 -1.60 -8.12 -7.31
N THR A 34 -2.46 -7.20 -7.77
CA THR A 34 -3.67 -7.58 -8.47
C THR A 34 -3.95 -6.66 -9.65
N ASP A 35 -4.63 -7.20 -10.66
CA ASP A 35 -5.12 -6.50 -11.84
C ASP A 35 -6.63 -6.20 -11.74
N SER A 36 -7.19 -6.33 -10.53
CA SER A 36 -8.62 -6.49 -10.36
C SER A 36 -9.44 -5.27 -10.78
N THR A 37 -10.54 -5.50 -11.51
CA THR A 37 -11.56 -4.52 -11.86
C THR A 37 -12.96 -5.14 -11.81
N LEU A 38 -13.99 -4.32 -11.61
CA LEU A 38 -15.39 -4.79 -11.51
C LEU A 38 -15.94 -5.43 -12.81
N ASN A 39 -15.32 -5.14 -13.96
CA ASN A 39 -15.85 -5.53 -15.28
C ASN A 39 -15.07 -6.70 -15.90
N LYS A 40 -14.05 -7.22 -15.22
CA LYS A 40 -13.26 -8.36 -15.71
C LYS A 40 -13.92 -9.68 -15.36
N LYS A 41 -13.83 -10.65 -16.28
CA LYS A 41 -14.23 -12.05 -16.02
C LYS A 41 -13.25 -12.79 -15.12
N GLN A 42 -11.99 -12.36 -15.10
CA GLN A 42 -10.92 -12.96 -14.34
C GLN A 42 -10.06 -11.85 -13.74
N ASN A 43 -9.93 -11.89 -12.42
CA ASN A 43 -9.07 -11.05 -11.61
C ASN A 43 -8.01 -11.95 -11.00
N PHE A 44 -6.76 -11.51 -11.06
CA PHE A 44 -5.60 -12.28 -10.63
C PHE A 44 -5.10 -11.74 -9.29
N LEU A 45 -4.86 -12.64 -8.34
CA LEU A 45 -3.95 -12.41 -7.23
C LEU A 45 -2.60 -13.01 -7.61
N LEU A 46 -1.57 -12.16 -7.63
CA LEU A 46 -0.23 -12.50 -8.02
C LEU A 46 0.72 -12.20 -6.85
N SER A 47 1.79 -12.97 -6.71
CA SER A 47 2.78 -12.75 -5.65
C SER A 47 4.22 -12.79 -6.18
N MET A 48 5.13 -12.18 -5.43
CA MET A 48 6.57 -12.30 -5.60
C MET A 48 7.24 -12.19 -4.24
N GLU A 49 8.27 -13.00 -3.98
CA GLU A 49 9.07 -12.84 -2.77
C GLU A 49 9.76 -11.47 -2.76
N PHE A 50 9.75 -10.81 -1.59
CA PHE A 50 10.34 -9.48 -1.43
C PHE A 50 11.82 -9.45 -1.83
N LYS A 51 12.57 -10.49 -1.48
CA LYS A 51 14.00 -10.60 -1.82
C LYS A 51 14.22 -10.60 -3.34
N VAL A 52 13.35 -11.29 -4.08
CA VAL A 52 13.40 -11.41 -5.53
C VAL A 52 13.07 -10.06 -6.17
N LEU A 53 12.03 -9.37 -5.68
CA LEU A 53 11.72 -8.00 -6.11
C LEU A 53 12.94 -7.09 -5.89
N LEU A 54 13.54 -7.09 -4.70
CA LEU A 54 14.65 -6.20 -4.37
C LEU A 54 15.91 -6.49 -5.20
N GLU A 55 16.21 -7.76 -5.46
CA GLU A 55 17.29 -8.16 -6.37
C GLU A 55 17.06 -7.63 -7.78
N ASN A 56 15.81 -7.70 -8.26
CA ASN A 56 15.47 -7.19 -9.58
C ASN A 56 15.56 -5.67 -9.68
N LEU A 57 15.13 -4.95 -8.65
CA LEU A 57 15.20 -3.49 -8.58
C LEU A 57 16.65 -2.98 -8.55
N LYS A 58 17.54 -3.70 -7.86
CA LYS A 58 18.97 -3.33 -7.72
C LYS A 58 19.80 -3.65 -8.96
N ASN A 59 19.28 -4.45 -9.89
CA ASN A 59 20.01 -4.79 -11.09
C ASN A 59 20.03 -3.61 -12.07
N LYS A 60 21.23 -3.23 -12.51
CA LYS A 60 21.44 -2.04 -13.35
C LYS A 60 20.98 -2.18 -14.81
N ASN A 61 20.68 -3.40 -15.29
CA ASN A 61 20.22 -3.61 -16.66
C ASN A 61 18.68 -3.56 -16.75
N THR A 62 18.12 -2.35 -16.62
CA THR A 62 16.68 -2.12 -16.42
C THR A 62 15.84 -2.19 -17.68
N TRP A 63 16.42 -1.97 -18.86
CA TRP A 63 15.67 -1.74 -20.11
C TRP A 63 14.97 -2.99 -20.68
N ASP A 64 15.49 -4.19 -20.39
CA ASP A 64 14.96 -5.46 -20.93
C ASP A 64 14.25 -6.34 -19.88
N ARG A 65 14.09 -5.82 -18.65
CA ARG A 65 13.56 -6.61 -17.54
C ARG A 65 12.04 -6.63 -17.60
N LYS A 66 11.47 -7.83 -17.52
CA LYS A 66 10.03 -8.10 -17.60
C LYS A 66 9.54 -8.93 -16.41
N PHE A 67 10.29 -8.90 -15.30
CA PHE A 67 10.10 -9.72 -14.10
C PHE A 67 8.74 -9.51 -13.40
N ILE A 68 8.10 -8.36 -13.64
CA ILE A 68 6.78 -8.01 -13.07
C ILE A 68 5.69 -7.84 -14.15
N THR A 69 5.89 -8.44 -15.32
CA THR A 69 4.87 -8.43 -16.40
C THR A 69 3.72 -9.37 -16.06
N HIS A 70 2.49 -9.02 -16.45
CA HIS A 70 1.32 -9.84 -16.17
C HIS A 70 1.49 -11.25 -16.77
N PRO A 71 1.31 -12.34 -16.00
CA PRO A 71 1.51 -13.70 -16.51
C PRO A 71 0.39 -14.21 -17.44
N SER A 72 -0.56 -13.35 -17.84
CA SER A 72 -1.73 -13.77 -18.62
C SER A 72 -1.46 -13.58 -20.11
N PRO A 73 -1.67 -14.62 -20.94
CA PRO A 73 -1.53 -14.51 -22.39
C PRO A 73 -2.55 -13.54 -23.03
N LEU A 74 -3.60 -13.16 -22.28
CA LEU A 74 -4.57 -12.14 -22.72
C LEU A 74 -4.02 -10.71 -22.58
N LEU A 75 -3.01 -10.51 -21.74
CA LEU A 75 -2.50 -9.18 -21.36
C LEU A 75 -1.02 -8.99 -21.71
N SER A 76 -0.28 -10.05 -21.99
CA SER A 76 1.14 -10.00 -22.24
C SER A 76 1.56 -11.04 -23.26
N ASN A 77 2.67 -10.79 -23.97
CA ASN A 77 3.14 -11.72 -24.99
C ASN A 77 3.94 -12.89 -24.37
N PRO A 78 4.08 -14.02 -25.07
CA PRO A 78 4.74 -15.21 -24.52
C PRO A 78 6.19 -14.98 -24.07
N ILE A 79 6.93 -14.08 -24.74
CA ILE A 79 8.32 -13.77 -24.39
C ILE A 79 8.37 -13.07 -23.04
N GLU A 80 7.49 -12.09 -22.81
CA GLU A 80 7.41 -11.40 -21.52
C GLU A 80 6.91 -12.31 -20.40
N ILE A 81 5.90 -13.15 -20.69
CA ILE A 81 5.38 -14.13 -19.73
C ILE A 81 6.49 -15.10 -19.29
N SER A 82 7.34 -15.56 -20.21
CA SER A 82 8.46 -16.45 -19.86
C SER A 82 9.53 -15.81 -18.98
N LYS A 83 9.50 -14.47 -18.84
CA LYS A 83 10.45 -13.69 -18.05
C LYS A 83 9.87 -13.16 -16.75
N THR A 84 8.57 -13.32 -16.51
CA THR A 84 7.95 -12.85 -15.26
C THR A 84 8.30 -13.79 -14.12
N GLU A 85 8.54 -13.22 -12.95
CA GLU A 85 8.75 -13.95 -11.69
C GLU A 85 7.50 -13.92 -10.81
N LEU A 86 6.39 -13.38 -11.33
CA LEU A 86 5.10 -13.39 -10.66
C LEU A 86 4.51 -14.80 -10.62
N LYS A 87 4.18 -15.25 -9.41
CA LYS A 87 3.40 -16.46 -9.18
C LYS A 87 1.92 -16.12 -9.17
N ILE A 88 1.11 -16.94 -9.84
CA ILE A 88 -0.35 -16.86 -9.73
C ILE A 88 -0.76 -17.57 -8.44
N GLU A 89 -1.32 -16.82 -7.50
CA GLU A 89 -1.89 -17.38 -6.26
C GLU A 89 -3.34 -17.78 -6.48
N GLN A 90 -4.14 -16.91 -7.11
CA GLN A 90 -5.55 -17.16 -7.34
C GLN A 90 -6.08 -16.44 -8.58
N ILE A 91 -7.12 -17.02 -9.18
CA ILE A 91 -7.92 -16.39 -10.24
C ILE A 91 -9.37 -16.45 -9.79
N VAL A 92 -10.04 -15.30 -9.73
CA VAL A 92 -11.43 -15.16 -9.28
C VAL A 92 -12.24 -14.31 -10.25
N SER A 93 -13.56 -14.51 -10.30
CA SER A 93 -14.46 -13.68 -11.12
C SER A 93 -14.75 -12.32 -10.48
N GLU A 94 -14.64 -12.26 -9.16
CA GLU A 94 -15.01 -11.11 -8.35
C GLU A 94 -13.86 -10.11 -8.22
N TYR A 95 -14.21 -8.87 -7.86
CA TYR A 95 -13.21 -7.87 -7.57
C TYR A 95 -12.47 -8.19 -6.27
N ILE A 96 -11.14 -8.26 -6.32
CA ILE A 96 -10.26 -8.46 -5.18
C ILE A 96 -10.07 -7.10 -4.50
N PHE A 97 -10.75 -6.92 -3.38
CA PHE A 97 -10.76 -5.65 -2.67
C PHE A 97 -9.53 -5.49 -1.77
N ASN A 98 -9.22 -6.53 -0.98
CA ASN A 98 -8.12 -6.56 0.00
C ASN A 98 -7.71 -8.01 0.27
N LEU A 99 -6.74 -8.22 1.16
CA LEU A 99 -6.35 -9.52 1.68
C LEU A 99 -6.70 -9.66 3.17
N ASP A 100 -7.09 -10.85 3.60
CA ASP A 100 -7.32 -11.21 5.01
C ASP A 100 -6.00 -11.50 5.75
N GLU A 101 -6.08 -11.89 7.03
CA GLU A 101 -4.91 -12.24 7.86
C GLU A 101 -4.09 -13.44 7.36
N ASN A 102 -4.66 -14.26 6.48
CA ASN A 102 -4.00 -15.43 5.89
C ASN A 102 -3.62 -15.17 4.43
N ASN A 103 -3.68 -13.91 3.98
CA ASN A 103 -3.43 -13.45 2.62
C ASN A 103 -4.45 -13.95 1.57
N ASN A 104 -5.64 -14.38 1.98
CA ASN A 104 -6.70 -14.73 1.04
C ASN A 104 -7.41 -13.46 0.53
N PRO A 105 -7.82 -13.42 -0.74
CA PRO A 105 -8.68 -12.36 -1.28
C PRO A 105 -9.98 -12.17 -0.50
N ILE A 106 -10.26 -10.92 -0.15
CA ILE A 106 -11.59 -10.46 0.24
C ILE A 106 -12.29 -9.95 -1.02
N LEU A 107 -13.39 -10.60 -1.38
CA LEU A 107 -14.14 -10.33 -2.60
C LEU A 107 -15.27 -9.30 -2.37
N ASN A 108 -15.74 -8.65 -3.44
CA ASN A 108 -16.68 -7.51 -3.40
C ASN A 108 -18.15 -7.87 -3.08
N ASP A 109 -18.40 -9.00 -2.43
CA ASP A 109 -19.71 -9.40 -1.89
C ASP A 109 -19.77 -9.31 -0.35
N ALA A 110 -18.64 -9.03 0.30
CA ALA A 110 -18.54 -8.92 1.75
C ALA A 110 -19.18 -7.62 2.28
N GLU A 111 -20.09 -7.73 3.26
CA GLU A 111 -20.69 -6.59 3.94
C GLU A 111 -19.67 -5.76 4.75
N TYR A 112 -18.63 -6.43 5.24
CA TYR A 112 -17.60 -5.88 6.11
C TYR A 112 -16.21 -6.05 5.50
N LEU A 113 -15.44 -4.97 5.49
CA LEU A 113 -14.03 -4.96 5.14
C LEU A 113 -13.18 -5.02 6.41
N TYR A 114 -12.31 -6.03 6.53
CA TYR A 114 -11.31 -6.04 7.59
C TYR A 114 -10.29 -4.92 7.43
N LEU A 115 -10.09 -4.14 8.49
CA LEU A 115 -9.15 -3.01 8.52
C LEU A 115 -7.86 -3.35 9.25
N GLY A 116 -7.93 -4.20 10.28
CA GLY A 116 -6.80 -4.53 11.15
C GLY A 116 -7.23 -4.92 12.55
N LYS A 117 -6.24 -5.10 13.42
CA LYS A 117 -6.42 -5.42 14.83
C LYS A 117 -5.77 -4.33 15.69
N LYS A 118 -6.43 -3.93 16.77
CA LYS A 118 -5.88 -3.09 17.85
C LYS A 118 -6.20 -3.76 19.17
N ASP A 119 -5.19 -3.87 20.05
CA ASP A 119 -5.25 -4.61 21.31
C ASP A 119 -5.68 -6.08 21.08
N ASN A 120 -6.96 -6.39 21.28
CA ASN A 120 -7.56 -7.69 20.98
C ASN A 120 -8.77 -7.65 20.04
N PHE A 121 -9.16 -6.46 19.58
CA PHE A 121 -10.35 -6.31 18.76
C PHE A 121 -9.98 -6.27 17.28
N LYS A 122 -10.73 -7.03 16.47
CA LYS A 122 -10.69 -6.93 15.01
C LYS A 122 -11.62 -5.80 14.57
N PHE A 123 -11.10 -4.92 13.71
CA PHE A 123 -11.81 -3.76 13.21
C PHE A 123 -12.27 -3.98 11.77
N TYR A 124 -13.47 -3.50 11.48
CA TYR A 124 -14.13 -3.69 10.22
C TYR A 124 -14.82 -2.41 9.75
N LYS A 125 -14.80 -2.15 8.45
CA LYS A 125 -15.60 -1.12 7.79
C LYS A 125 -16.84 -1.77 7.21
N ASN A 126 -18.03 -1.38 7.66
CA ASN A 126 -19.27 -1.76 6.97
C ASN A 126 -19.36 -0.94 5.67
N LEU A 127 -19.40 -1.61 4.53
CA LEU A 127 -19.34 -0.95 3.21
C LEU A 127 -20.62 -0.19 2.87
N LYS A 128 -21.78 -0.64 3.37
CA LYS A 128 -23.10 0.01 3.13
C LYS A 128 -23.27 1.24 4.00
N LEU A 129 -23.03 1.09 5.30
CA LEU A 129 -23.15 2.17 6.28
C LEU A 129 -22.00 3.17 6.21
N LYS A 130 -20.88 2.78 5.59
CA LYS A 130 -19.61 3.54 5.56
C LYS A 130 -19.13 3.91 6.96
N LYS A 131 -19.40 3.04 7.94
CA LYS A 131 -19.02 3.21 9.35
C LYS A 131 -18.06 2.13 9.79
N THR A 132 -17.25 2.43 10.79
CA THR A 132 -16.29 1.49 11.37
C THR A 132 -16.87 0.84 12.60
N PHE A 133 -16.62 -0.45 12.75
CA PHE A 133 -17.04 -1.28 13.87
C PHE A 133 -15.86 -2.09 14.37
N PHE A 134 -15.89 -2.51 15.63
CA PHE A 134 -15.02 -3.56 16.15
C PHE A 134 -15.83 -4.74 16.63
N TRP A 135 -15.30 -5.95 16.44
CA TRP A 135 -15.92 -7.19 16.90
C TRP A 135 -15.40 -7.56 18.28
N ASN A 136 -16.30 -7.67 19.27
CA ASN A 136 -15.96 -8.00 20.66
C ASN A 136 -16.29 -9.45 21.05
N GLU A 137 -16.33 -10.37 20.07
CA GLU A 137 -16.76 -11.77 20.22
C GLU A 137 -18.26 -11.99 20.37
N LYS A 138 -19.06 -10.94 20.64
CA LYS A 138 -20.53 -11.04 20.78
C LYS A 138 -21.28 -10.22 19.74
N ALA A 139 -20.79 -9.04 19.43
CA ALA A 139 -21.44 -8.10 18.53
C ALA A 139 -20.43 -7.19 17.82
N PHE A 140 -20.86 -6.60 16.71
CA PHE A 140 -20.20 -5.45 16.12
C PHE A 140 -20.60 -4.19 16.87
N ILE A 141 -19.62 -3.49 17.44
CA ILE A 141 -19.82 -2.23 18.14
C ILE A 141 -19.28 -1.10 17.27
N GLU A 142 -20.09 -0.07 17.05
CA GLU A 142 -19.67 1.12 16.29
C GLU A 142 -18.46 1.78 16.97
N TYR A 143 -17.43 2.06 16.19
CA TYR A 143 -16.23 2.73 16.66
C TYR A 143 -16.34 4.25 16.46
N LYS A 144 -15.80 5.02 17.41
CA LYS A 144 -15.89 6.49 17.41
C LYS A 144 -15.27 7.16 16.18
N PHE A 145 -14.29 6.53 15.54
CA PHE A 145 -13.64 7.06 14.34
C PHE A 145 -14.07 6.28 13.10
N ASN A 146 -14.35 7.00 12.01
CA ASN A 146 -14.55 6.36 10.72
C ASN A 146 -13.21 6.11 10.03
N ILE A 147 -12.68 4.91 10.19
CA ILE A 147 -11.36 4.53 9.73
C ILE A 147 -11.39 4.20 8.23
N ARG A 148 -10.37 4.71 7.52
CA ARG A 148 -10.03 4.38 6.13
C ARG A 148 -8.94 3.30 6.06
N LYS A 149 -7.89 3.42 6.89
CA LYS A 149 -6.76 2.48 6.93
C LYS A 149 -6.21 2.37 8.35
N MET A 150 -5.77 1.16 8.73
CA MET A 150 -5.01 0.91 9.94
C MET A 150 -3.65 0.34 9.57
N ILE A 151 -2.62 0.75 10.30
CA ILE A 151 -1.28 0.16 10.22
C ILE A 151 -0.76 -0.07 11.64
N ASN A 152 0.13 -1.05 11.79
CA ASN A 152 0.87 -1.24 13.03
C ASN A 152 2.30 -0.72 12.87
N VAL A 153 2.85 -0.13 13.91
CA VAL A 153 4.22 0.42 14.01
C VAL A 153 4.81 -0.12 15.30
N GLY A 154 5.56 -1.22 15.21
CA GLY A 154 5.89 -2.01 16.40
C GLY A 154 4.60 -2.54 17.04
N ASP A 155 4.43 -2.29 18.34
CA ASP A 155 3.24 -2.68 19.10
C ASP A 155 2.11 -1.64 19.06
N GLU A 156 2.35 -0.52 18.37
CA GLU A 156 1.43 0.62 18.32
C GLU A 156 0.56 0.57 17.06
N THR A 157 -0.69 1.03 17.15
CA THR A 157 -1.61 1.14 16.01
C THR A 157 -1.84 2.59 15.62
N ILE A 158 -1.67 2.88 14.33
CA ILE A 158 -1.93 4.18 13.71
C ILE A 158 -3.16 4.08 12.80
N LEU A 159 -4.07 5.04 12.93
CA LEU A 159 -5.31 5.07 12.15
C LEU A 159 -5.30 6.25 11.20
N LEU A 160 -5.70 6.03 9.95
CA LEU A 160 -6.09 7.08 9.03
C LEU A 160 -7.62 7.09 8.91
N THR A 161 -8.24 8.23 9.16
CA THR A 161 -9.70 8.41 9.06
C THR A 161 -10.14 8.83 7.66
N GLU A 162 -11.45 8.78 7.41
CA GLU A 162 -12.03 9.32 6.17
C GLU A 162 -11.89 10.85 6.05
N ASP A 163 -11.77 11.55 7.18
CA ASP A 163 -11.62 13.01 7.23
C ASP A 163 -10.15 13.46 7.09
N ASN A 164 -9.28 12.59 6.55
CA ASN A 164 -7.85 12.84 6.36
C ASN A 164 -7.12 13.24 7.65
N GLN A 165 -7.49 12.60 8.76
CA GLN A 165 -6.80 12.71 10.04
C GLN A 165 -6.03 11.43 10.36
N ILE A 166 -4.86 11.60 10.94
CA ILE A 166 -4.06 10.51 11.48
C ILE A 166 -4.23 10.51 12.99
N ILE A 167 -4.70 9.38 13.53
CA ILE A 167 -4.96 9.18 14.95
C ILE A 167 -3.91 8.24 15.52
N TYR A 168 -3.32 8.63 16.64
CA TYR A 168 -2.45 7.81 17.48
C TYR A 168 -2.82 8.04 18.94
N GLN A 169 -2.93 6.95 19.72
CA GLN A 169 -3.39 6.99 21.12
C GLN A 169 -4.66 7.84 21.32
N ASP A 170 -5.62 7.68 20.40
CA ASP A 170 -6.90 8.39 20.36
C ASP A 170 -6.82 9.93 20.20
N MET A 171 -5.65 10.46 19.87
CA MET A 171 -5.43 11.88 19.55
C MET A 171 -5.14 12.07 18.07
N VAL A 172 -5.58 13.20 17.50
CA VAL A 172 -5.18 13.61 16.15
C VAL A 172 -3.73 14.09 16.21
N VAL A 173 -2.84 13.39 15.51
CA VAL A 173 -1.40 13.73 15.46
C VAL A 173 -0.98 14.40 14.16
N TYR A 174 -1.81 14.26 13.11
CA TYR A 174 -1.63 14.95 11.85
C TYR A 174 -2.96 15.07 11.12
N SER A 175 -3.17 16.15 10.37
CA SER A 175 -4.34 16.30 9.50
C SER A 175 -3.96 17.05 8.24
N SER A 176 -4.72 16.83 7.17
CA SER A 176 -4.52 17.52 5.90
C SER A 176 -5.85 17.91 5.29
N PRO A 177 -5.93 19.06 4.59
CA PRO A 177 -7.14 19.44 3.85
C PRO A 177 -7.37 18.57 2.60
N GLN A 178 -6.38 17.78 2.17
CA GLN A 178 -6.49 16.87 1.02
C GLN A 178 -6.17 15.43 1.42
N ASN A 179 -6.16 14.52 0.44
CA ASN A 179 -6.00 13.10 0.72
C ASN A 179 -4.65 12.78 1.36
N LEU A 180 -4.72 11.89 2.35
CA LEU A 180 -3.56 11.26 2.97
C LEU A 180 -3.55 9.76 2.68
N MET A 181 -2.35 9.19 2.65
CA MET A 181 -2.13 7.75 2.70
C MET A 181 -1.03 7.44 3.69
N ILE A 182 -1.24 6.39 4.50
CA ILE A 182 -0.26 5.94 5.49
C ILE A 182 0.27 4.54 5.19
N ALA A 183 1.51 4.26 5.57
CA ALA A 183 2.11 2.93 5.55
C ALA A 183 3.05 2.76 6.74
N ASN A 184 3.24 1.54 7.24
CA ASN A 184 4.31 1.27 8.21
C ASN A 184 5.66 1.63 7.56
N PHE A 185 6.57 2.27 8.30
CA PHE A 185 7.93 2.52 7.79
C PHE A 185 8.94 1.57 8.46
N ASP A 186 8.91 1.50 9.78
CA ASP A 186 9.61 0.52 10.61
C ASP A 186 8.87 0.31 11.95
N ASN A 187 9.58 -0.15 12.99
CA ASN A 187 9.03 -0.35 14.32
C ASN A 187 8.76 0.95 15.12
N LYS A 188 9.15 2.13 14.63
CA LYS A 188 9.04 3.41 15.35
C LYS A 188 8.52 4.57 14.51
N ALA A 189 8.30 4.37 13.21
CA ALA A 189 7.87 5.40 12.31
C ALA A 189 6.86 4.87 11.29
N PHE A 190 6.05 5.79 10.76
CA PHE A 190 5.14 5.53 9.66
C PHE A 190 5.28 6.58 8.57
N LEU A 191 5.06 6.15 7.34
CA LEU A 191 5.05 7.00 6.16
C LEU A 191 3.71 7.69 6.01
N ILE A 192 3.76 8.91 5.47
CA ILE A 192 2.62 9.71 5.03
C ILE A 192 2.91 10.17 3.61
N SER A 193 2.03 9.83 2.67
CA SER A 193 1.94 10.52 1.38
C SER A 193 0.80 11.52 1.45
N GLU A 194 1.10 12.78 1.13
CA GLU A 194 0.14 13.87 1.23
C GLU A 194 -0.11 14.50 -0.14
N GLU A 195 -1.38 14.63 -0.50
CA GLU A 195 -1.77 15.21 -1.79
C GLU A 195 -1.51 16.71 -1.86
N ALA A 196 -1.82 17.45 -0.80
CA ALA A 196 -1.69 18.91 -0.76
C ALA A 196 -0.27 19.41 -1.05
N THR A 197 0.75 18.65 -0.62
CA THR A 197 2.16 19.01 -0.76
C THR A 197 2.91 18.15 -1.77
N THR A 198 2.33 17.04 -2.21
CA THR A 198 2.96 15.98 -3.02
C THR A 198 4.22 15.38 -2.37
N GLU A 199 4.29 15.46 -1.05
CA GLU A 199 5.41 14.97 -0.26
C GLU A 199 5.14 13.56 0.24
N LEU A 200 6.21 12.76 0.27
CA LEU A 200 6.32 11.52 1.01
C LEU A 200 7.29 11.77 2.16
N PHE A 201 6.80 11.63 3.39
CA PHE A 201 7.57 11.86 4.61
C PHE A 201 7.22 10.83 5.67
N TYR A 202 7.97 10.79 6.76
CA TYR A 202 7.62 9.99 7.92
C TYR A 202 7.58 10.83 9.20
N LEU A 203 6.78 10.37 10.14
CA LEU A 203 6.79 10.82 11.54
C LEU A 203 7.31 9.69 12.41
N ASN A 204 8.07 10.04 13.44
CA ASN A 204 8.55 9.08 14.45
C ASN A 204 7.61 9.13 15.65
N LEU A 205 7.26 7.98 16.23
CA LEU A 205 6.41 7.91 17.42
C LEU A 205 7.06 8.59 18.64
N ASP A 206 8.40 8.63 18.69
CA ASP A 206 9.15 9.32 19.75
C ASP A 206 9.16 10.86 19.56
N ASP A 207 8.85 11.37 18.36
CA ASP A 207 8.89 12.80 18.00
C ASP A 207 7.96 13.08 16.80
N LEU A 208 6.66 13.21 17.10
CA LEU A 208 5.60 13.35 16.10
C LEU A 208 5.55 14.74 15.45
N ASP A 209 6.10 15.76 16.10
CA ASP A 209 6.16 17.13 15.58
C ASP A 209 7.20 17.27 14.47
N ARG A 210 8.17 16.35 14.42
CA ARG A 210 9.24 16.40 13.44
C ARG A 210 8.86 15.66 12.16
N LYS A 211 8.45 16.44 11.15
CA LYS A 211 8.30 16.00 9.77
C LYS A 211 9.65 15.71 9.11
N ASN A 212 9.86 14.47 8.65
CA ASN A 212 11.06 14.05 7.93
C ASN A 212 10.74 13.69 6.47
N VAL A 213 10.93 14.64 5.55
CA VAL A 213 10.66 14.45 4.12
C VAL A 213 11.68 13.50 3.49
N ILE A 214 11.17 12.46 2.82
CA ILE A 214 11.96 11.44 2.11
C ILE A 214 11.97 11.77 0.61
N TRP A 215 10.83 12.14 0.06
CA TRP A 215 10.68 12.35 -1.37
C TRP A 215 9.57 13.37 -1.69
N LYS A 216 9.62 13.98 -2.87
CA LYS A 216 8.61 14.91 -3.37
C LYS A 216 8.41 14.70 -4.87
N GLY A 217 7.16 14.77 -5.31
CA GLY A 217 6.85 14.83 -6.74
C GLY A 217 5.47 14.31 -7.13
N VAL A 218 4.88 13.40 -6.36
CA VAL A 218 3.52 12.90 -6.61
C VAL A 218 2.84 12.40 -5.35
N PHE A 219 1.52 12.46 -5.33
CA PHE A 219 0.71 11.79 -4.33
C PHE A 219 0.57 10.29 -4.66
N PHE A 220 0.81 9.45 -3.66
CA PHE A 220 0.60 8.00 -3.75
C PHE A 220 -0.73 7.63 -3.09
N PHE A 221 -1.75 7.31 -3.90
CA PHE A 221 -3.05 6.85 -3.38
C PHE A 221 -3.02 5.38 -2.90
N ARG A 222 -1.97 4.64 -3.27
CA ARG A 222 -1.59 3.38 -2.61
C ARG A 222 -0.13 3.47 -2.24
N LEU A 223 0.16 3.07 -1.01
CA LEU A 223 1.48 3.14 -0.41
C LEU A 223 1.65 1.93 0.51
N ASP A 224 2.76 1.24 0.36
CA ASP A 224 3.21 0.22 1.30
C ASP A 224 4.75 0.25 1.39
N CYS A 225 5.29 -0.27 2.48
CA CYS A 225 6.72 -0.29 2.70
C CYS A 225 7.16 -1.54 3.47
N PHE A 226 8.34 -2.04 3.10
CA PHE A 226 8.99 -3.14 3.78
C PHE A 226 10.20 -2.64 4.57
N ASN A 227 10.03 -2.46 5.89
CA ASN A 227 11.11 -2.19 6.86
C ASN A 227 12.15 -1.16 6.41
N LYS A 228 11.71 -0.03 5.84
CA LYS A 228 12.55 1.05 5.25
C LYS A 228 13.41 0.64 4.05
N GLN A 229 13.42 -0.63 3.65
CA GLN A 229 14.25 -1.13 2.56
C GLN A 229 13.65 -0.83 1.19
N LEU A 230 12.33 -0.81 1.10
CA LEU A 230 11.61 -0.51 -0.13
C LEU A 230 10.27 0.13 0.20
N ILE A 231 9.96 1.21 -0.50
CA ILE A 231 8.64 1.82 -0.53
C ILE A 231 8.09 1.59 -1.93
N ILE A 232 6.84 1.11 -2.01
CA ILE A 232 6.10 0.95 -3.25
C ILE A 232 4.94 1.94 -3.21
N GLY A 233 4.85 2.78 -4.24
CA GLY A 233 3.81 3.80 -4.36
C GLY A 233 3.10 3.72 -5.71
N LYS A 234 1.77 3.79 -5.71
CA LYS A 234 0.97 3.99 -6.93
C LYS A 234 0.55 5.45 -7.05
N PRO A 235 1.03 6.18 -8.07
CA PRO A 235 0.60 7.54 -8.35
C PRO A 235 -0.86 7.60 -8.79
N LEU A 236 -1.59 8.65 -8.41
CA LEU A 236 -2.99 8.85 -8.80
C LEU A 236 -3.17 9.76 -10.02
N LYS A 237 -2.35 10.81 -10.12
CA LYS A 237 -2.57 11.92 -11.05
C LYS A 237 -1.39 12.12 -12.00
N LEU A 238 -1.72 12.48 -13.24
CA LEU A 238 -0.79 13.01 -14.24
C LEU A 238 -1.40 14.30 -14.78
N ASN A 239 -0.71 15.43 -14.63
CA ASN A 239 -1.21 16.76 -15.03
C ASN A 239 -2.63 17.04 -14.46
N ASP A 240 -2.79 16.81 -13.16
CA ASP A 240 -4.05 16.96 -12.41
C ASP A 240 -5.23 16.05 -12.82
N GLN A 241 -5.03 15.19 -13.83
CA GLN A 241 -6.03 14.20 -14.23
C GLN A 241 -5.81 12.87 -13.52
N ILE A 242 -6.90 12.28 -13.02
CA ILE A 242 -6.88 10.94 -12.40
C ILE A 242 -6.52 9.91 -13.48
N ASN A 243 -5.49 9.11 -13.22
CA ASN A 243 -5.05 8.03 -14.08
C ASN A 243 -4.66 6.80 -13.25
N TYR A 244 -5.55 5.80 -13.23
CA TYR A 244 -5.34 4.54 -12.51
C TYR A 244 -4.30 3.62 -13.16
N HIS A 245 -3.80 3.92 -14.37
CA HIS A 245 -2.85 3.09 -15.12
C HIS A 245 -1.40 3.57 -15.04
N LEU A 246 -1.10 4.60 -14.22
CA LEU A 246 0.29 5.03 -14.01
C LEU A 246 1.16 3.91 -13.43
N PRO A 247 2.43 3.76 -13.83
CA PRO A 247 3.28 2.70 -13.29
C PRO A 247 3.52 2.88 -11.78
N LEU A 248 3.82 1.77 -11.10
CA LEU A 248 4.33 1.80 -9.73
C LEU A 248 5.68 2.51 -9.69
N LYS A 249 5.90 3.24 -8.59
CA LYS A 249 7.21 3.79 -8.22
C LYS A 249 7.78 2.99 -7.07
N PHE A 250 9.04 2.59 -7.21
CA PHE A 250 9.82 1.89 -6.21
C PHE A 250 10.90 2.83 -5.68
N ILE A 251 10.96 3.02 -4.36
CA ILE A 251 11.89 3.92 -3.68
C ILE A 251 12.71 3.11 -2.68
N TYR A 252 14.04 3.08 -2.83
CA TYR A 252 14.97 2.32 -1.97
C TYR A 252 16.36 2.96 -1.86
#